data_AF-A0A3D1CI47-F1
#
_entry.id   AF-A0A3D1CI47-F1
#
_cell.length_a   1.000
_cell.length_b   1.000
_cell.length_c   1.000
_cell.angle_alpha   90.00
_cell.angle_beta   90.00
_cell.angle_gamma   90.00
#
_symmetry.space_group_name_H-M   'P 1'
#
loop_
_entity.id
_entity.type
_entity.pdbx_description
1 polymer ?
#
loop_
_entity_poly.entity_id
_entity_poly.type
_entity_poly.pdbx_seq_one_letter_code
_entity_poly.pdbx_strand_id
1 'polypeptide(L)'
;MKYKSEGVLELVKNLAPLVDEIDQNFINGGVIYGAGFVGTWACEHLQNLGVKVDGFLDRDTRKTGSKIHNVLVKYPEQAEIEK
;
A
#
# COMPACT_ATOMS: atom_id res chain seq x y z
N MET A 1 -15.80 0.95 20.61
CA MET A 1 -16.60 0.05 19.74
C MET A 1 -15.99 -1.34 19.85
N LYS A 2 -16.72 -2.36 20.34
CA LYS A 2 -16.22 -3.74 20.38
C LYS A 2 -16.69 -4.45 19.11
N TYR A 3 -15.76 -4.80 18.23
CA TYR A 3 -16.05 -5.66 17.08
C TYR A 3 -16.25 -7.10 17.58
N LYS A 4 -17.24 -7.79 17.02
CA LYS A 4 -17.45 -9.23 17.27
C LYS A 4 -16.67 -10.03 16.24
N SER A 5 -16.09 -11.15 16.65
CA SER A 5 -15.29 -12.01 15.77
C SER A 5 -16.05 -12.45 14.52
N GLU A 6 -17.34 -12.76 14.68
CA GLU A 6 -18.19 -13.19 13.57
C GLU A 6 -18.33 -12.10 12.51
N GLY A 7 -18.48 -10.84 12.93
CA GLY A 7 -18.59 -9.70 12.01
C GLY A 7 -17.29 -9.40 11.28
N VAL A 8 -16.13 -9.64 11.91
CA VAL A 8 -14.83 -9.52 11.24
C VAL A 8 -14.67 -10.61 10.19
N LEU A 9 -15.01 -11.85 10.51
CA LEU A 9 -14.92 -12.97 9.58
C LEU A 9 -15.85 -12.81 8.38
N GLU A 10 -17.06 -12.30 8.59
CA GLU A 10 -18.00 -11.99 7.51
C GLU A 10 -17.46 -10.87 6.61
N LEU A 11 -16.89 -9.81 7.20
CA LEU A 11 -16.25 -8.75 6.43
C LEU A 11 -15.08 -9.27 5.58
N VAL A 12 -14.22 -10.13 6.15
CA VAL A 12 -13.10 -10.74 5.42
C VAL A 12 -13.60 -11.56 4.23
N LYS A 13 -14.65 -12.40 4.42
CA LYS A 13 -15.26 -13.16 3.32
C LYS A 13 -15.79 -12.25 2.22
N ASN A 14 -16.42 -11.14 2.59
CA ASN A 14 -16.98 -10.19 1.63
C ASN A 14 -15.89 -9.43 0.85
N LEU A 15 -14.71 -9.24 1.45
CA LEU A 15 -13.57 -8.58 0.81
C LEU A 15 -12.72 -9.52 -0.04
N ALA A 16 -12.81 -10.84 0.15
CA ALA A 16 -11.97 -11.82 -0.55
C ALA A 16 -11.97 -11.65 -2.08
N PRO A 17 -13.11 -11.46 -2.78
CA PRO A 17 -13.09 -11.27 -4.23
C PRO A 17 -12.33 -10.01 -4.68
N LEU A 18 -12.43 -8.92 -3.91
CA LEU A 18 -11.69 -7.68 -4.18
C LEU A 18 -10.19 -7.88 -3.95
N VAL A 19 -9.82 -8.64 -2.90
CA VAL A 19 -8.42 -8.98 -2.64
C VAL A 19 -7.86 -9.83 -3.79
N ASP A 20 -8.60 -10.83 -4.28
CA ASP A 20 -8.18 -11.65 -5.42
C ASP A 20 -7.98 -10.80 -6.69
N GLU A 21 -8.85 -9.82 -6.94
CA GLU A 21 -8.70 -8.88 -8.05
C GLU A 21 -7.45 -8.00 -7.90
N ILE A 22 -7.19 -7.48 -6.70
CA ILE A 22 -6.00 -6.69 -6.40
C ILE A 22 -4.73 -7.55 -6.60
N ASP A 23 -4.75 -8.78 -6.10
CA ASP A 23 -3.63 -9.73 -6.20
C ASP A 23 -3.27 -10.03 -7.66
N GLN A 24 -4.28 -10.22 -8.52
CA GLN A 24 -4.08 -10.41 -9.97
C GLN A 24 -3.52 -9.17 -10.65
N ASN A 25 -3.82 -7.97 -10.13
CA ASN A 25 -3.37 -6.71 -10.69
C ASN A 25 -2.01 -6.24 -10.15
N PHE A 26 -1.41 -6.93 -9.18
CA PHE A 26 -0.11 -6.53 -8.62
C PHE A 26 1.03 -6.47 -9.63
N ILE A 27 0.92 -7.14 -10.78
CA ILE A 27 1.88 -7.02 -11.87
C ILE A 27 1.98 -5.59 -12.43
N ASN A 28 0.91 -4.80 -12.31
CA ASN A 28 0.87 -3.42 -12.76
C ASN A 28 1.57 -2.46 -11.78
N GLY A 29 1.90 -2.96 -10.59
CA GLY A 29 2.46 -2.18 -9.49
C GLY A 29 1.42 -1.40 -8.68
N GLY A 30 1.91 -0.59 -7.75
CA GLY A 30 1.05 0.20 -6.87
C GLY A 30 1.81 1.17 -5.98
N VAL A 31 1.06 2.06 -5.34
CA VAL A 31 1.57 3.05 -4.38
C VAL A 31 1.16 2.69 -2.95
N ILE A 32 2.04 2.93 -1.99
CA ILE A 32 1.75 2.72 -0.57
C ILE A 32 1.43 4.06 0.09
N TYR A 33 0.22 4.18 0.65
CA TYR A 33 -0.15 5.35 1.43
C TYR A 33 0.34 5.20 2.88
N GLY A 34 1.31 6.03 3.28
CA GLY A 34 1.96 6.06 4.57
C GLY A 34 3.36 5.45 4.56
N ALA A 35 4.40 6.28 4.67
CA ALA A 35 5.80 5.88 4.78
C ALA A 35 6.24 5.72 6.25
N GLY A 36 5.36 5.13 7.07
CA GLY A 36 5.61 4.82 8.48
C GLY A 36 6.06 3.37 8.68
N PHE A 37 6.11 2.92 9.93
CA PHE A 37 6.53 1.55 10.27
C PHE A 37 5.85 0.46 9.43
N VAL A 38 4.51 0.47 9.38
CA VAL A 38 3.73 -0.54 8.64
C VAL A 38 3.94 -0.43 7.13
N GLY A 39 3.99 0.78 6.59
CA GLY A 39 4.19 0.98 5.15
C GLY A 39 5.59 0.58 4.69
N THR A 40 6.62 0.89 5.48
CA THR A 40 8.00 0.48 5.21
C THR A 40 8.11 -1.05 5.19
N TRP A 41 7.56 -1.72 6.21
CA TRP A 41 7.50 -3.19 6.25
C TRP A 41 6.73 -3.77 5.05
N ALA A 42 5.59 -3.18 4.71
CA ALA A 42 4.76 -3.63 3.57
C ALA A 42 5.51 -3.49 2.24
N CYS A 43 6.29 -2.43 2.05
CA CYS A 43 7.09 -2.23 0.84
C CYS A 43 8.11 -3.35 0.64
N GLU A 44 8.88 -3.68 1.68
CA GLU A 44 9.84 -4.78 1.62
C GLU A 44 9.13 -6.12 1.36
N HIS A 45 8.02 -6.38 2.06
CA HIS A 45 7.24 -7.60 1.87
C HIS A 45 6.72 -7.75 0.44
N LEU A 46 6.11 -6.71 -0.12
CA LEU A 46 5.57 -6.69 -1.48
C LEU A 46 6.67 -6.85 -2.53
N GLN A 47 7.79 -6.15 -2.39
CA GLN A 47 8.93 -6.31 -3.29
C GLN A 47 9.49 -7.74 -3.26
N ASN A 48 9.54 -8.39 -2.09
CA ASN A 48 9.97 -9.79 -1.96
C ASN A 48 9.00 -10.78 -2.64
N LEU A 49 7.73 -10.42 -2.77
CA LEU A 49 6.73 -11.18 -3.54
C LEU A 49 6.76 -10.86 -5.04
N GLY A 50 7.68 -10.00 -5.50
CA GLY A 50 7.80 -9.59 -6.90
C GLY A 50 6.84 -8.49 -7.32
N VAL A 51 6.12 -7.87 -6.38
CA VAL A 51 5.22 -6.75 -6.65
C VAL A 51 6.04 -5.48 -6.87
N LYS A 52 5.73 -4.76 -7.94
CA LYS A 52 6.33 -3.44 -8.21
C LYS A 52 5.71 -2.40 -7.27
N VAL A 53 6.53 -1.77 -6.43
CA VAL A 53 6.10 -0.64 -5.60
C VAL A 53 6.61 0.65 -6.23
N ASP A 54 5.70 1.44 -6.80
CA ASP A 54 6.03 2.63 -7.60
C ASP A 54 6.37 3.85 -6.74
N GLY A 55 5.83 3.92 -5.54
CA GLY A 55 5.96 5.09 -4.68
C GLY A 55 5.35 4.93 -3.31
N PHE A 56 5.78 5.80 -2.41
CA PHE A 56 5.06 6.09 -1.17
C PHE A 56 4.35 7.43 -1.29
N LEU A 57 3.18 7.54 -0.68
CA LEU A 57 2.47 8.80 -0.45
C LEU A 57 2.39 9.05 1.06
N ASP A 58 3.00 10.13 1.56
CA ASP A 58 2.97 10.46 2.99
C ASP A 58 2.71 11.96 3.19
N ARG A 59 1.87 12.29 4.19
CA ARG A 59 1.55 13.69 4.53
C ARG A 59 2.63 14.35 5.38
N ASP A 60 3.56 13.59 5.95
CA ASP A 60 4.72 14.14 6.64
C ASP A 60 5.70 14.73 5.62
N THR A 61 5.66 16.05 5.48
CA THR A 61 6.47 16.80 4.51
C THR A 61 7.98 16.64 4.72
N ARG A 62 8.42 16.22 5.92
CA ARG A 62 9.84 15.95 6.20
C ARG A 62 10.35 14.72 5.46
N LYS A 63 9.46 13.84 5.02
CA LYS A 63 9.81 12.61 4.29
C LYS A 63 9.78 12.80 2.77
N THR A 64 9.10 13.83 2.27
CA THR A 64 8.99 14.08 0.83
C THR A 64 10.38 14.18 0.18
N GLY A 65 10.58 13.48 -0.93
CA GLY A 65 11.86 13.42 -1.64
C GLY A 65 12.85 12.39 -1.10
N SER A 66 12.60 11.81 0.08
CA SER A 66 13.40 10.70 0.60
C SER A 66 13.10 9.39 -0.14
N LYS A 67 13.97 8.40 0.05
CA LYS A 67 13.78 7.04 -0.47
C LYS A 67 13.76 6.03 0.67
N ILE A 68 12.84 5.08 0.60
CA ILE A 68 12.71 3.94 1.50
C ILE A 68 12.71 2.68 0.64
N HIS A 69 13.60 1.73 0.88
CA HIS A 69 13.79 0.55 0.01
C HIS A 69 13.88 0.92 -1.49
N ASN A 70 14.61 2.00 -1.79
CA ASN A 70 14.76 2.61 -3.12
C ASN A 70 13.48 3.18 -3.76
N VAL A 71 12.35 3.19 -3.05
CA VAL A 71 11.08 3.77 -3.49
C VAL A 71 10.96 5.21 -3.00
N LEU A 72 10.57 6.12 -3.90
CA LEU A 72 10.45 7.56 -3.61
C LEU A 72 9.21 7.85 -2.75
N VAL A 73 9.38 8.71 -1.73
CA VAL A 73 8.26 9.27 -0.96
C VAL A 73 7.83 10.60 -1.58
N LYS A 74 6.57 10.68 -2.00
CA LYS A 74 5.93 11.88 -2.53
C LYS A 74 4.85 12.38 -1.56
N TYR A 75 4.53 13.66 -1.65
CA TYR A 75 3.31 14.17 -1.03
C TYR A 75 2.08 13.65 -1.81
N PRO A 76 0.93 13.35 -1.18
CA PRO A 76 -0.24 12.81 -1.89
C PRO A 76 -0.71 13.60 -3.11
N GLU A 77 -0.61 14.93 -3.09
CA GLU A 77 -1.00 15.80 -4.21
C GLU A 77 -0.02 15.74 -5.40
N GLN A 78 1.16 15.15 -5.20
CA GLN A 78 2.17 14.91 -6.24
C GLN A 78 2.04 13.49 -6.82
N ALA A 79 1.00 12.75 -6.45
CA ALA A 79 0.65 11.49 -7.08
C ALA A 79 0.10 11.80 -8.48
N GLU A 80 0.99 12.05 -9.44
CA GLU A 80 0.61 11.98 -10.85
C GLU A 80 0.18 10.54 -11.13
N ILE A 81 -1.10 10.39 -11.48
CA ILE A 81 -1.59 9.20 -12.16
C ILE A 81 -1.07 9.36 -13.60
N GLU A 82 0.15 8.89 -13.87
CA GLU A 82 0.60 8.70 -15.25
C GLU A 82 -0.41 7.72 -15.88
N LYS A 83 -1.23 8.24 -16.80
CA LYS A 83 -2.19 7.48 -17.61
C LYS A 83 -1.50 6.82 -18.79
#